data_AF-A0A428KIQ4-F1
#
_entry.id   AF-A0A428KIQ4-F1
#
_cell.length_a   1.000
_cell.length_b   1.000
_cell.length_c   1.000
_cell.angle_alpha   90.00
_cell.angle_beta   90.00
_cell.angle_gamma   90.00
#
_symmetry.space_group_name_H-M   'P 1'
#
loop_
_entity.id
_entity.type
_entity.pdbx_description
1 polymer ?
#
loop_
_entity_poly.entity_id
_entity_poly.type
_entity_poly.pdbx_seq_one_letter_code
_entity_poly.pdbx_strand_id
1 'polypeptide(L)'
;MRLLTHLFFLLLLFRSASVFAQANDGFQRRDGTMYVVRNGEIRPMPHDVHLPNGRLITRDGFVVQRDGRRTELRDGQACTLLGEATTVSRAPNGRLQLAGAAPVPATRYQGTEPQGWEKWLRGRGKAKGKHKRKKHGD
;
A
#
# COMPACT_ATOMS: atom_id res chain seq x y z
N MET A 1 36.33 33.53 -28.88
CA MET A 1 35.05 32.78 -28.97
C MET A 1 35.17 31.26 -28.69
N ARG A 2 36.27 30.77 -28.09
CA ARG A 2 36.45 29.34 -27.76
C ARG A 2 36.56 29.05 -26.26
N LEU A 3 36.61 30.07 -25.40
CA LEU A 3 36.62 29.93 -23.93
C LEU A 3 35.22 29.95 -23.30
N LEU A 4 34.22 30.56 -23.95
CA LEU A 4 32.84 30.65 -23.43
C LEU A 4 32.06 29.33 -23.57
N THR A 5 32.49 28.44 -24.47
CA THR A 5 31.83 27.17 -24.80
C THR A 5 32.13 26.03 -23.82
N HIS A 6 33.22 26.11 -23.06
CA HIS A 6 33.56 25.06 -22.08
C HIS A 6 32.89 25.27 -20.71
N LEU A 7 32.54 26.50 -20.35
CA LEU A 7 31.82 26.80 -19.10
C LEU A 7 30.37 26.27 -19.12
N PHE A 8 29.78 26.13 -20.31
CA PHE A 8 28.42 25.60 -20.48
C PHE A 8 28.38 24.05 -20.45
N PHE A 9 29.49 23.39 -20.79
CA PHE A 9 29.58 21.92 -20.80
C PHE A 9 29.82 21.32 -19.41
N LEU A 10 30.41 22.08 -18.48
CA LEU A 10 30.63 21.66 -17.09
C LEU A 10 29.36 21.77 -16.22
N LEU A 11 28.34 22.52 -16.67
CA LEU A 11 27.09 22.74 -15.90
C LEU A 11 26.01 21.68 -16.15
N LEU A 12 26.23 20.73 -17.07
CA LEU A 12 25.26 19.69 -17.45
C LEU A 12 25.53 18.30 -16.86
N LEU A 13 26.64 18.09 -16.15
CA LEU A 13 26.98 16.79 -15.53
C LEU A 13 26.52 16.65 -14.07
N PHE A 14 25.95 17.70 -13.47
CA PHE A 14 25.56 17.71 -12.05
C PHE A 14 24.05 17.58 -11.78
N ARG A 15 23.22 17.19 -12.77
CA ARG A 15 21.76 17.08 -12.58
C ARG A 15 21.23 15.65 -12.39
N SER A 16 22.00 14.75 -11.80
CA SER A 16 21.50 13.39 -11.52
C SER A 16 21.84 12.94 -10.10
N ALA A 17 21.54 13.77 -9.11
CA ALA A 17 21.51 13.34 -7.71
C ALA A 17 20.06 13.20 -7.25
N SER A 18 19.53 11.99 -7.47
CA SER A 18 18.83 11.22 -6.44
C SER A 18 17.46 11.70 -5.94
N VAL A 19 16.41 11.26 -6.63
CA VAL A 19 15.03 11.13 -6.13
C VAL A 19 14.92 9.93 -5.14
N PHE A 20 15.88 9.76 -4.22
CA PHE A 20 15.96 8.59 -3.34
C PHE A 20 15.39 8.82 -1.92
N ALA A 21 14.96 10.04 -1.59
CA ALA A 21 14.48 10.35 -0.24
C ALA A 21 13.08 9.76 0.08
N GLN A 22 12.23 9.51 -0.93
CA GLN A 22 10.96 8.79 -0.74
C GLN A 22 11.10 7.26 -0.77
N ALA A 23 12.30 6.72 -1.00
CA ALA A 23 12.48 5.30 -1.27
C ALA A 23 12.20 4.40 -0.06
N ASN A 24 12.19 4.90 1.18
CA ASN A 24 12.14 4.03 2.36
C ASN A 24 10.76 3.91 3.02
N ASP A 25 9.73 4.56 2.46
CA ASP A 25 8.38 4.52 3.00
C ASP A 25 7.44 3.68 2.14
N GLY A 26 6.59 2.91 2.80
CA GLY A 26 5.59 2.11 2.10
C GLY A 26 4.93 1.11 3.03
N PHE A 27 4.70 -0.07 2.50
CA PHE A 27 4.01 -1.17 3.16
C PHE A 27 4.74 -2.46 2.85
N GLN A 28 4.75 -3.38 3.80
CA GLN A 28 5.36 -4.70 3.64
C GLN A 28 4.39 -5.76 4.17
N ARG A 29 4.25 -6.87 3.44
CA ARG A 29 3.61 -8.07 3.97
C ARG A 29 4.65 -8.98 4.59
N ARG A 30 4.39 -9.44 5.80
CA ARG A 30 5.26 -10.34 6.53
C ARG A 30 4.41 -11.25 7.41
N ASP A 31 4.66 -12.56 7.30
CA ASP A 31 4.00 -13.59 8.10
C ASP A 31 2.47 -13.44 8.05
N GLY A 32 1.92 -13.23 6.84
CA GLY A 32 0.51 -12.99 6.57
C GLY A 32 -0.03 -11.62 6.99
N THR A 33 0.75 -10.82 7.72
CA THR A 33 0.33 -9.53 8.29
C THR A 33 0.92 -8.35 7.51
N MET A 34 0.11 -7.30 7.29
CA MET A 34 0.59 -6.06 6.69
C MET A 34 1.16 -5.08 7.72
N TYR A 35 2.28 -4.48 7.35
CA TYR A 35 2.99 -3.48 8.14
C TYR A 35 3.21 -2.20 7.33
N VAL A 36 3.21 -1.07 8.02
CA VAL A 36 3.63 0.22 7.47
C VAL A 36 5.12 0.37 7.72
N VAL A 37 5.87 0.72 6.67
CA VAL A 37 7.28 1.11 6.78
C VAL A 37 7.35 2.63 6.70
N ARG A 38 7.91 3.26 7.74
CA ARG A 38 8.17 4.71 7.81
C ARG A 38 9.58 4.97 8.28
N ASN A 39 10.34 5.69 7.48
CA ASN A 39 11.76 5.93 7.67
C ASN A 39 12.58 4.63 7.83
N GLY A 40 12.09 3.48 7.34
CA GLY A 40 12.71 2.17 7.58
C GLY A 40 12.37 1.50 8.92
N GLU A 41 11.47 2.08 9.72
CA GLU A 41 10.84 1.44 10.88
C GLU A 41 9.55 0.73 10.46
N ILE A 42 9.33 -0.48 10.99
CA ILE A 42 8.14 -1.29 10.74
C ILE A 42 7.15 -1.07 11.89
N ARG A 43 5.88 -0.81 11.56
CA ARG A 43 4.78 -0.75 12.52
C ARG A 43 3.58 -1.54 12.01
N PRO A 44 2.82 -2.24 12.88
CA PRO A 44 1.60 -2.91 12.46
C PRO A 44 0.66 -1.95 11.72
N MET A 45 -0.02 -2.42 10.67
CA MET A 45 -1.00 -1.63 9.94
C MET A 45 -2.41 -1.88 10.52
N PRO A 46 -2.97 -0.98 11.34
CA PRO A 46 -4.19 -1.26 12.10
C PRO A 46 -5.48 -1.15 11.29
N HIS A 47 -5.45 -0.46 10.14
CA HIS A 47 -6.58 -0.33 9.22
C HIS A 47 -6.08 -0.26 7.78
N ASP A 48 -6.99 -0.47 6.83
CA ASP A 48 -6.70 -0.31 5.40
C ASP A 48 -6.39 1.16 5.09
N VAL A 49 -5.48 1.41 4.17
CA VAL A 49 -4.96 2.75 3.87
C VAL A 49 -5.35 3.16 2.45
N HIS A 50 -6.11 4.24 2.34
CA HIS A 50 -6.39 4.90 1.07
C HIS A 50 -5.22 5.80 0.70
N LEU A 51 -4.69 5.60 -0.51
CA LEU A 51 -3.61 6.40 -1.04
C LEU A 51 -4.17 7.63 -1.78
N PRO A 52 -3.42 8.74 -1.84
CA PRO A 52 -3.86 9.95 -2.55
C PRO A 52 -4.17 9.75 -4.04
N ASN A 53 -3.60 8.70 -4.65
CA ASN A 53 -3.85 8.34 -6.05
C ASN A 53 -5.13 7.48 -6.25
N GLY A 54 -5.94 7.28 -5.20
CA GLY A 54 -7.18 6.52 -5.24
C GLY A 54 -7.01 5.00 -5.16
N ARG A 55 -5.78 4.49 -4.93
CA ARG A 55 -5.53 3.08 -4.61
C ARG A 55 -5.82 2.81 -3.13
N LEU A 56 -6.10 1.54 -2.80
CA LEU A 56 -6.31 1.07 -1.43
C LEU A 56 -5.32 -0.04 -1.10
N ILE A 57 -4.64 0.09 0.05
CA ILE A 57 -3.80 -0.97 0.61
C ILE A 57 -4.56 -1.62 1.76
N THR A 58 -4.90 -2.89 1.59
CA THR A 58 -5.68 -3.64 2.59
C THR A 58 -4.76 -4.33 3.59
N ARG A 59 -5.24 -4.51 4.83
CA ARG A 59 -4.52 -5.28 5.87
C ARG A 59 -4.29 -6.73 5.53
N ASP A 60 -5.14 -7.27 4.66
CA ASP A 60 -5.05 -8.65 4.20
C ASP A 60 -3.99 -8.86 3.11
N GLY A 61 -3.28 -7.80 2.70
CA GLY A 61 -2.16 -7.89 1.77
C GLY A 61 -2.51 -7.65 0.31
N PHE A 62 -3.62 -7.00 0.01
CA PHE A 62 -3.96 -6.59 -1.36
C PHE A 62 -3.70 -5.12 -1.62
N VAL A 63 -3.16 -4.83 -2.80
CA VAL A 63 -3.21 -3.51 -3.45
C VAL A 63 -4.41 -3.49 -4.38
N VAL A 64 -5.36 -2.60 -4.12
CA VAL A 64 -6.55 -2.37 -4.94
C VAL A 64 -6.32 -1.12 -5.78
N GLN A 65 -6.42 -1.27 -7.09
CA GLN A 65 -6.33 -0.19 -8.05
C GLN A 65 -7.60 0.66 -8.05
N ARG A 66 -7.52 1.86 -8.64
CA ARG A 66 -8.66 2.78 -8.72
C ARG A 66 -9.86 2.19 -9.49
N ASP A 67 -9.60 1.29 -10.45
CA ASP A 67 -10.61 0.57 -11.22
C ASP A 67 -11.20 -0.65 -10.48
N GLY A 68 -10.76 -0.90 -9.24
CA GLY A 68 -11.17 -2.05 -8.43
C GLY A 68 -10.31 -3.31 -8.64
N ARG A 69 -9.38 -3.32 -9.59
CA ARG A 69 -8.50 -4.48 -9.82
C ARG A 69 -7.59 -4.71 -8.62
N ARG A 70 -7.50 -5.96 -8.16
CA ARG A 70 -6.72 -6.34 -6.97
C ARG A 70 -5.45 -7.09 -7.37
N THR A 71 -4.36 -6.78 -6.68
CA THR A 71 -3.09 -7.50 -6.73
C THR A 71 -2.70 -7.91 -5.32
N GLU A 72 -2.44 -9.20 -5.10
CA GLU A 72 -1.95 -9.70 -3.81
C GLU A 72 -0.44 -9.45 -3.69
N LEU A 73 -0.02 -8.94 -2.53
CA LEU A 73 1.37 -8.95 -2.07
C LEU A 73 1.61 -10.26 -1.33
N ARG A 74 2.61 -11.02 -1.74
CA ARG A 74 3.06 -12.21 -1.01
C ARG A 74 3.90 -11.83 0.19
N ASP A 75 4.07 -12.75 1.13
CA ASP A 75 4.98 -12.55 2.25
C ASP A 75 6.40 -12.21 1.75
N GLY A 76 7.01 -11.21 2.40
CA GLY A 76 8.30 -10.65 1.99
C GLY A 76 8.22 -9.59 0.89
N GLN A 77 7.08 -9.43 0.21
CA GLN A 77 6.87 -8.35 -0.75
C GLN A 77 6.44 -7.05 -0.08
N ALA A 78 6.65 -5.94 -0.79
CA ALA A 78 6.26 -4.62 -0.35
C ALA A 78 5.58 -3.85 -1.47
N CYS A 79 5.00 -2.71 -1.10
CA CYS A 79 4.63 -1.69 -2.06
C CYS A 79 4.98 -0.29 -1.53
N THR A 80 5.22 0.64 -2.45
CA THR A 80 5.51 2.04 -2.13
C THR A 80 4.27 2.78 -1.60
N LEU A 81 4.45 4.05 -1.21
CA LEU A 81 3.35 4.98 -0.92
C LEU A 81 2.42 5.27 -2.10
N LEU A 82 2.80 4.85 -3.32
CA LEU A 82 1.97 4.92 -4.51
C LEU A 82 1.26 3.59 -4.78
N GLY A 83 1.49 2.56 -3.96
CA GLY A 83 0.94 1.22 -4.14
C GLY A 83 1.62 0.46 -5.29
N GLU A 84 2.85 0.82 -5.64
CA GLU A 84 3.64 0.08 -6.63
C GLU A 84 4.39 -1.04 -5.94
N ALA A 85 4.23 -2.27 -6.42
CA ALA A 85 4.91 -3.41 -5.86
C ALA A 85 6.44 -3.24 -5.96
N THR A 86 7.15 -3.60 -4.91
CA THR A 86 8.60 -3.50 -4.83
C THR A 86 9.19 -4.58 -3.94
N THR A 87 10.51 -4.74 -4.02
CA THR A 87 11.30 -5.60 -3.14
C THR A 87 11.73 -4.83 -1.89
N VAL A 88 11.84 -5.57 -0.79
CA VAL A 88 12.42 -5.07 0.46
C VAL A 88 13.86 -5.54 0.55
N SER A 89 14.77 -4.63 0.84
CA SER A 89 16.15 -4.93 1.22
C SER A 89 16.44 -4.44 2.63
N ARG A 90 17.45 -5.02 3.27
CA ARG A 90 17.97 -4.52 4.56
C ARG A 90 19.20 -3.67 4.29
N ALA A 91 19.20 -2.44 4.81
CA ALA A 91 20.38 -1.60 4.83
C ALA A 91 21.43 -2.13 5.81
N PRO A 92 22.71 -1.77 5.64
CA PRO A 92 23.79 -2.15 6.56
C PRO A 92 23.56 -1.74 8.01
N ASN A 93 22.76 -0.69 8.24
CA ASN A 93 22.37 -0.20 9.56
C ASN A 93 21.17 -0.95 10.17
N GLY A 94 20.73 -2.06 9.58
CA GLY A 94 19.61 -2.87 10.04
C GLY A 94 18.22 -2.31 9.72
N ARG A 95 18.11 -1.13 9.09
CA ARG A 95 16.82 -0.55 8.67
C ARG A 95 16.32 -1.22 7.39
N LEU A 96 15.01 -1.23 7.18
CA LEU A 96 14.45 -1.63 5.89
C LEU A 96 14.58 -0.51 4.85
N GLN A 97 14.87 -0.92 3.63
CA GLN A 97 14.77 -0.10 2.44
C GLN A 97 13.79 -0.76 1.47
N LEU A 98 12.89 0.04 0.92
CA LEU A 98 12.08 -0.40 -0.21
C LEU A 98 12.83 0.06 -1.46
N ALA A 99 13.10 -0.84 -2.40
CA ALA A 99 13.71 -0.40 -3.65
C ALA A 99 12.73 0.58 -4.32
N GLY A 100 13.19 1.77 -4.72
CA GLY A 100 12.34 2.67 -5.51
C GLY A 100 11.85 1.92 -6.75
N ALA A 101 10.52 1.80 -6.90
CA ALA A 101 9.78 1.15 -7.98
C ALA A 101 10.63 0.36 -9.00
N ALA A 102 11.21 -0.78 -8.60
CA ALA A 102 11.77 -1.70 -9.56
C ALA A 102 10.61 -2.53 -10.15
N PRO A 103 10.56 -2.78 -11.47
CA PRO A 103 9.52 -3.60 -12.07
C PRO A 103 9.68 -5.05 -11.59
N VAL A 104 8.99 -5.41 -10.51
CA VAL A 104 8.76 -6.81 -10.18
C VAL A 104 7.84 -7.38 -11.24
N PRO A 105 8.18 -8.50 -11.91
CA PRO A 105 7.31 -9.11 -12.89
C PRO A 105 6.00 -9.45 -12.20
N ALA A 106 4.93 -8.79 -12.65
CA ALA A 106 3.58 -9.09 -12.21
C ALA A 106 3.24 -10.50 -12.67
N THR A 107 3.52 -11.50 -11.84
CA THR A 107 2.89 -12.81 -11.98
C THR A 107 1.39 -12.56 -11.81
N ARG A 108 0.71 -12.47 -12.95
CA ARG A 108 -0.71 -12.16 -13.10
C ARG A 108 -1.51 -13.31 -12.49
N TYR A 109 -1.69 -13.32 -11.18
CA TYR A 109 -2.63 -14.24 -10.54
C TYR A 109 -4.04 -13.72 -10.81
N GLN A 110 -4.73 -14.36 -11.76
CA GLN A 110 -6.19 -14.32 -11.83
C GLN A 110 -6.70 -15.23 -10.70
N GLY A 111 -6.90 -14.67 -9.52
CA GLY A 111 -7.44 -15.39 -8.36
C GLY A 111 -8.82 -14.87 -8.01
N THR A 112 -9.83 -15.66 -8.36
CA THR A 112 -11.23 -15.69 -7.90
C THR A 112 -11.62 -14.73 -6.75
N GLU A 113 -12.62 -13.89 -7.00
CA GLU A 113 -13.26 -13.01 -6.01
C GLU A 113 -13.85 -13.81 -4.83
N PRO A 114 -13.51 -13.49 -3.56
CA PRO A 114 -14.36 -13.85 -2.45
C PRO A 114 -15.41 -12.76 -2.23
N GLN A 115 -16.68 -13.10 -2.47
CA GLN A 115 -17.92 -12.37 -2.13
C GLN A 115 -18.12 -12.21 -0.60
N GLY A 116 -17.12 -11.70 0.12
CA GLY A 116 -17.13 -11.67 1.59
C GLY A 116 -17.68 -10.39 2.23
N TRP A 117 -17.56 -9.24 1.56
CA TRP A 117 -17.77 -7.93 2.20
C TRP A 117 -19.17 -7.33 2.01
N GLU A 118 -19.90 -7.72 0.95
CA GLU A 118 -21.28 -7.28 0.71
C GLU A 118 -22.24 -7.77 1.81
N LYS A 119 -21.90 -8.87 2.50
CA LYS A 119 -22.69 -9.43 3.61
C LYS A 119 -22.62 -8.58 4.89
N TRP A 120 -21.53 -7.83 5.10
CA TRP A 120 -21.36 -7.00 6.31
C TRP A 120 -22.16 -5.70 6.25
N LEU A 121 -22.38 -5.13 5.07
CA LEU A 121 -23.08 -3.85 4.90
C LEU A 121 -24.61 -3.93 5.04
N ARG A 122 -25.23 -5.13 4.93
CA ARG A 122 -26.69 -5.28 5.09
C ARG A 122 -27.18 -5.36 6.54
N GLY A 123 -26.29 -5.47 7.53
CA GLY A 123 -26.67 -5.78 8.92
C GLY A 123 -26.96 -4.59 9.84
N ARG A 124 -26.68 -3.34 9.43
CA ARG A 124 -26.74 -2.18 10.34
C ARG A 124 -28.00 -1.33 10.13
N GLY A 125 -29.16 -1.97 10.24
CA GLY A 125 -30.49 -1.36 10.22
C GLY A 125 -31.02 -1.04 11.62
N LYS A 126 -31.53 0.17 11.79
CA LYS A 126 -32.01 0.81 13.04
C LYS A 126 -33.09 -0.01 13.78
N ALA A 127 -32.87 -0.35 15.05
CA ALA A 127 -33.94 -0.78 15.95
C ALA A 127 -34.48 0.43 16.76
N LYS A 128 -35.62 0.99 16.32
CA LYS A 128 -36.48 1.91 17.07
C LYS A 128 -37.89 1.31 17.13
N GLY A 129 -38.51 1.28 18.31
CA GLY A 129 -39.96 1.03 18.54
C GLY A 129 -40.20 -0.08 19.56
N LYS A 130 -40.47 0.23 20.85
CA LYS A 130 -41.76 0.60 21.50
C LYS A 130 -42.74 -0.58 21.74
N HIS A 131 -43.12 -0.69 23.03
CA HIS A 131 -44.12 -1.52 23.71
C HIS A 131 -45.33 -2.08 22.93
N LYS A 132 -45.77 -3.30 23.29
CA LYS A 132 -47.13 -3.54 23.81
C LYS A 132 -47.29 -4.90 24.52
N ARG A 133 -47.83 -4.80 25.73
CA ARG A 133 -48.36 -5.83 26.64
C ARG A 133 -49.58 -6.54 26.01
N LYS A 134 -49.69 -7.87 26.13
CA LYS A 134 -50.98 -8.58 26.18
C LYS A 134 -50.89 -9.81 27.08
N LYS A 135 -51.90 -9.91 27.96
CA LYS A 135 -52.23 -11.00 28.88
C LYS A 135 -52.59 -12.26 28.09
N HIS A 136 -52.28 -13.44 28.62
CA HIS A 136 -53.04 -14.66 28.35
C HIS A 136 -53.74 -15.06 29.65
N GLY A 137 -55.05 -15.25 29.57
CA GLY A 137 -55.75 -16.21 30.43
C GLY A 137 -55.57 -17.59 29.81
N ASP A 138 -55.42 -18.61 30.65
CA ASP A 138 -56.52 -19.45 31.12
C ASP A 138 -56.23 -19.85 32.58
#